data_AF-A0A0U2Z092-F1
#
_entry.id   AF-A0A0U2Z092-F1
#
_cell.length_a   1.000
_cell.length_b   1.000
_cell.length_c   1.000
_cell.angle_alpha   90.00
_cell.angle_beta   90.00
_cell.angle_gamma   90.00
#
_symmetry.space_group_name_H-M   'P 1'
#
loop_
_entity.id
_entity.type
_entity.pdbx_description
1 polymer ?
#
loop_
_entity_poly.entity_id
_entity_poly.type
_entity_poly.pdbx_seq_one_letter_code
_entity_poly.pdbx_strand_id
1 'polypeptide(L)'
;YRPQHMAAALGQSVIVVNRPGAGGNIGAASVARSPGDGYTLVMATQGTHGSNAALYKDPGYDTVADFTPIALVAATPLILVSSDKLPITNLRELIELAKSQPGVLNYGSSSVGGSPHLAMELLKLTTGIKMVHVPYQGSAPLRTALLSGEIAVMFDNIPSTLPLVRAGRVRALG
;
A
#
# COMPACT_ATOMS: atom_id res chain seq x y z
N TYR A 1 14.67 2.09 -6.57
CA TYR A 1 14.55 3.23 -7.48
C TYR A 1 15.03 4.50 -6.77
N ARG A 2 16.19 5.05 -7.15
CA ARG A 2 16.72 6.30 -6.59
C ARG A 2 16.73 7.31 -7.74
N PRO A 3 16.03 8.46 -7.64
CA PRO A 3 16.02 9.49 -8.68
C PRO A 3 17.44 9.91 -9.12
N GLN A 4 18.39 9.86 -8.19
CA GLN A 4 19.82 10.11 -8.43
C GLN A 4 20.45 9.16 -9.46
N HIS A 5 20.06 7.88 -9.48
CA HIS A 5 20.61 6.92 -10.46
C HIS A 5 20.03 7.14 -11.85
N MET A 6 18.74 7.49 -11.93
CA MET A 6 18.14 7.85 -13.22
C MET A 6 18.68 9.17 -13.74
N ALA A 7 18.87 10.16 -12.87
CA ALA A 7 19.44 11.43 -13.26
C ALA A 7 20.85 11.26 -13.86
N ALA A 8 21.67 10.40 -13.24
CA ALA A 8 22.98 10.04 -13.77
C ALA A 8 22.90 9.32 -15.13
N ALA A 9 21.97 8.38 -15.30
CA ALA A 9 21.81 7.64 -16.55
C ALA A 9 21.24 8.49 -17.70
N LEU A 10 20.34 9.41 -17.40
CA LEU A 10 19.68 10.28 -18.38
C LEU A 10 20.47 11.56 -18.67
N GLY A 11 21.45 11.91 -17.84
CA GLY A 11 22.15 13.20 -17.91
C GLY A 11 21.23 14.39 -17.65
N GLN A 12 20.08 14.17 -17.00
CA GLN A 12 19.03 15.16 -16.77
C GLN A 12 18.52 15.09 -15.33
N SER A 13 18.00 16.19 -14.79
CA SER A 13 17.43 16.20 -13.44
C SER A 13 16.10 15.45 -13.40
N VAL A 14 15.92 14.59 -12.38
CA VAL A 14 14.65 13.88 -12.12
C VAL A 14 14.06 14.42 -10.82
N ILE A 15 12.94 15.13 -10.92
CA ILE A 15 12.25 15.74 -9.77
C ILE A 15 11.06 14.86 -9.37
N VAL A 16 11.00 14.46 -8.10
CA VAL A 16 9.87 13.69 -7.56
C VAL A 16 8.83 14.61 -6.97
N VAL A 17 7.60 14.54 -7.48
CA VAL A 17 6.44 15.28 -6.97
C VAL A 17 5.42 14.30 -6.42
N ASN A 18 5.13 14.37 -5.12
CA ASN A 18 4.11 13.53 -4.48
C ASN A 18 2.72 14.17 -4.65
N ARG A 19 1.80 13.44 -5.29
CA ARG A 19 0.39 13.83 -5.46
C ARG A 19 -0.55 12.76 -4.87
N PRO A 20 -0.75 12.72 -3.53
CA PRO A 20 -1.57 11.70 -2.87
C PRO A 20 -3.07 11.94 -3.05
N GLY A 21 -3.87 10.89 -2.80
CA GLY A 21 -5.34 10.95 -2.78
C GLY A 21 -6.02 9.94 -3.71
N ALA A 22 -7.26 9.55 -3.37
CA ALA A 22 -8.09 8.59 -4.13
C ALA A 22 -7.34 7.33 -4.60
N GLY A 23 -6.60 6.67 -3.70
CA GLY A 23 -5.83 5.47 -4.05
C GLY A 23 -4.72 5.69 -5.09
N GLY A 24 -4.28 6.94 -5.30
CA GLY A 24 -3.29 7.33 -6.30
C GLY A 24 -3.88 7.91 -7.59
N ASN A 25 -5.21 7.92 -7.74
CA ASN A 25 -5.87 8.39 -8.97
C ASN A 25 -5.55 9.85 -9.29
N ILE A 26 -5.43 10.73 -8.29
CA ILE A 26 -5.10 12.15 -8.50
C ILE A 26 -3.75 12.29 -9.22
N GLY A 27 -2.74 11.52 -8.79
CA GLY A 27 -1.43 11.52 -9.41
C GLY A 27 -1.45 10.95 -10.82
N ALA A 28 -2.08 9.77 -11.00
CA ALA A 28 -2.17 9.10 -12.30
C ALA A 28 -2.93 9.95 -13.33
N ALA A 29 -4.10 10.47 -12.98
CA ALA A 29 -4.92 11.33 -13.84
C ALA A 29 -4.18 12.62 -14.25
N SER A 30 -3.34 13.17 -13.36
CA SER A 30 -2.52 14.34 -13.69
C SER A 30 -1.45 14.03 -14.76
N VAL A 31 -0.91 12.81 -14.78
CA VAL A 31 0.07 12.38 -15.78
C VAL A 31 -0.62 11.98 -17.09
N ALA A 32 -1.76 11.30 -17.02
CA ALA A 32 -2.58 10.97 -18.20
C ALA A 32 -2.93 12.22 -19.04
N ARG A 33 -3.15 13.37 -18.38
CA ARG A 33 -3.44 14.66 -19.04
C ARG A 33 -2.21 15.49 -19.41
N SER A 34 -1.01 15.02 -19.09
CA SER A 34 0.22 15.75 -19.42
C SER A 34 0.61 15.53 -20.90
N PRO A 35 1.43 16.42 -21.49
CA PRO A 35 1.98 16.17 -22.81
C PRO A 35 2.73 14.83 -22.87
N GLY A 36 2.49 14.05 -23.93
CA GLY A 36 3.16 12.76 -24.16
C GLY A 36 4.61 12.88 -24.64
N ASP A 37 5.35 13.87 -24.14
CA ASP A 37 6.71 14.24 -24.57
C ASP A 37 7.83 13.52 -23.80
N GLY A 38 7.46 12.69 -22.81
CA GLY A 38 8.40 11.90 -22.00
C GLY A 38 8.97 12.62 -20.78
N TYR A 39 8.63 13.89 -20.54
CA TYR A 39 9.13 14.64 -19.37
C TYR A 39 8.28 14.46 -18.12
N THR A 40 7.06 13.96 -18.25
CA THR A 40 6.17 13.67 -17.13
C THR A 40 5.90 12.17 -17.06
N LEU A 41 6.38 11.52 -15.99
CA LEU A 41 6.24 10.08 -15.79
C LEU A 41 5.42 9.79 -14.53
N VAL A 42 4.67 8.70 -14.55
CA VAL A 42 3.97 8.17 -13.37
C VAL A 42 4.70 6.97 -12.82
N MET A 43 4.84 6.92 -11.49
CA MET A 43 5.22 5.68 -10.80
C MET A 43 3.96 4.82 -10.65
N ALA A 44 3.74 3.93 -11.61
CA ALA A 44 2.61 3.01 -11.61
C ALA A 44 2.61 2.13 -10.34
N THR A 45 1.41 1.86 -9.83
CA THR A 45 1.16 0.99 -8.68
C THR A 45 0.07 -0.01 -9.03
N GLN A 46 -0.04 -1.10 -8.27
CA GLN A 46 -1.14 -2.05 -8.42
C GLN A 46 -2.54 -1.41 -8.27
N GLY A 47 -2.65 -0.35 -7.46
CA GLY A 47 -3.89 0.43 -7.38
C GLY A 47 -4.18 1.14 -8.69
N THR A 48 -3.30 2.07 -9.08
CA THR A 48 -3.50 2.93 -10.25
C THR A 48 -3.57 2.17 -11.58
N HIS A 49 -2.80 1.09 -11.71
CA HIS A 49 -2.70 0.32 -12.95
C HIS A 49 -3.28 -1.10 -12.82
N GLY A 50 -4.27 -1.28 -11.96
CA GLY A 50 -4.90 -2.58 -11.75
C GLY A 50 -6.28 -2.46 -11.10
N SER A 51 -6.33 -2.35 -9.77
CA SER A 51 -7.58 -2.48 -9.03
C SER A 51 -8.47 -1.22 -9.07
N ASN A 52 -7.91 -0.01 -9.20
CA ASN A 52 -8.70 1.21 -9.12
C ASN A 52 -9.74 1.33 -10.24
N ALA A 53 -9.47 0.77 -11.43
CA ALA A 53 -10.43 0.70 -12.52
C ALA A 53 -11.70 -0.10 -12.17
N ALA A 54 -11.60 -1.05 -11.24
CA ALA A 54 -12.74 -1.82 -10.75
C ALA A 54 -13.37 -1.22 -9.47
N LEU A 55 -12.61 -0.42 -8.71
CA LEU A 55 -13.02 0.09 -7.39
C LEU A 55 -13.61 1.50 -7.43
N TYR A 56 -13.24 2.31 -8.42
CA TYR A 56 -13.76 3.66 -8.60
C TYR A 56 -14.64 3.69 -9.84
N LYS A 57 -15.86 4.25 -9.71
CA LYS A 57 -16.77 4.41 -10.85
C LYS A 57 -16.15 5.23 -11.98
N ASP A 58 -15.35 6.23 -11.61
CA ASP A 58 -14.55 7.05 -12.53
C ASP A 58 -13.21 7.40 -11.84
N PRO A 59 -12.10 6.75 -12.22
CA PRO A 59 -10.77 7.07 -11.70
C PRO A 59 -10.15 8.31 -12.35
N GLY A 60 -10.75 8.86 -13.42
CA GLY A 60 -10.29 10.05 -14.14
C GLY A 60 -9.19 9.80 -15.18
N TYR A 61 -9.00 8.55 -15.60
CA TYR A 61 -8.10 8.08 -16.66
C TYR A 61 -8.47 6.64 -17.06
N ASP A 62 -8.07 6.22 -18.25
CA ASP A 62 -8.08 4.81 -18.66
C ASP A 62 -6.72 4.16 -18.34
N THR A 63 -6.74 3.12 -17.51
CA THR A 63 -5.53 2.42 -17.06
C THR A 63 -4.68 1.84 -18.20
N VAL A 64 -5.29 1.52 -19.35
CA VAL A 64 -4.62 0.87 -20.48
C VAL A 64 -4.39 1.86 -21.62
N ALA A 65 -5.38 2.67 -21.98
CA ALA A 65 -5.31 3.54 -23.16
C ALA A 65 -4.48 4.81 -22.93
N ASP A 66 -4.45 5.33 -21.69
CA ASP A 66 -3.78 6.62 -21.40
C ASP A 66 -2.28 6.48 -21.05
N PHE A 67 -1.74 5.24 -20.99
CA PHE A 67 -0.37 4.99 -20.53
C PHE A 67 0.39 4.01 -21.42
N THR A 68 1.66 4.34 -21.67
CA THR A 68 2.63 3.42 -22.27
C THR A 68 3.56 2.85 -21.19
N PRO A 69 3.61 1.52 -20.99
CA PRO A 69 4.48 0.92 -19.98
C PRO A 69 5.96 1.05 -20.38
N ILE A 70 6.79 1.53 -19.45
CA ILE A 70 8.24 1.70 -19.66
C ILE A 70 9.01 0.49 -19.09
N ALA A 71 8.87 0.23 -17.79
CA ALA A 71 9.57 -0.87 -17.12
C ALA A 71 8.92 -1.22 -15.77
N LEU A 72 9.00 -2.51 -15.40
CA LEU A 72 8.72 -2.93 -14.03
C LEU A 72 9.93 -2.56 -13.14
N VAL A 73 9.73 -1.58 -12.26
CA VAL A 73 10.81 -1.04 -11.42
C VAL A 73 11.04 -1.83 -10.13
N ALA A 74 10.02 -2.54 -9.64
CA ALA A 74 10.10 -3.40 -8.45
C ALA A 74 8.87 -4.32 -8.36
N ALA A 75 9.09 -5.53 -7.83
CA ALA A 75 8.05 -6.38 -7.26
C ALA A 75 8.33 -6.52 -5.77
N THR A 76 7.39 -6.11 -4.91
CA THR A 76 7.59 -6.10 -3.47
C THR A 76 6.65 -7.09 -2.79
N PRO A 77 7.17 -8.14 -2.13
CA PRO A 77 6.33 -8.98 -1.29
C PRO A 77 5.74 -8.18 -0.14
N LEU A 78 4.52 -8.55 0.26
CA LEU A 78 3.84 -8.04 1.44
C LEU A 78 4.18 -8.91 2.65
N ILE A 79 4.22 -8.29 3.82
CA ILE A 79 4.32 -8.97 5.12
C ILE A 79 3.17 -8.53 6.00
N LEU A 80 2.55 -9.48 6.69
CA LEU A 80 1.56 -9.21 7.73
C LEU A 80 2.28 -8.92 9.03
N VAL A 81 2.03 -7.76 9.61
CA VAL A 81 2.59 -7.35 10.90
C VAL A 81 1.51 -6.88 11.86
N SER A 82 1.76 -7.06 13.14
CA SER A 82 0.96 -6.57 14.26
C SER A 82 1.71 -5.50 15.06
N SER A 83 0.93 -4.67 15.76
CA SER A 83 1.45 -3.83 16.84
C SER A 83 2.05 -4.71 17.93
N ASP A 84 3.17 -4.28 18.50
CA ASP A 84 3.83 -4.96 19.63
C ASP A 84 2.97 -4.96 20.91
N LYS A 85 1.98 -4.07 20.98
CA LYS A 85 0.99 -3.98 22.07
C LYS A 85 -0.11 -5.05 21.99
N LEU A 86 -0.23 -5.75 20.87
CA LEU A 86 -1.19 -6.84 20.70
C LEU A 86 -0.54 -8.16 21.13
N PRO A 87 -1.13 -8.93 22.06
CA PRO A 87 -0.52 -10.15 22.60
C PRO A 87 -0.75 -11.35 21.66
N ILE A 88 -0.37 -11.20 20.38
CA ILE A 88 -0.38 -12.28 19.38
C ILE A 88 0.99 -12.41 18.76
N THR A 89 1.35 -13.61 18.35
CA THR A 89 2.68 -13.94 17.82
C THR A 89 2.67 -14.49 16.41
N ASN A 90 1.50 -14.91 15.92
CA ASN A 90 1.36 -15.56 14.64
C ASN A 90 -0.05 -15.34 14.05
N LEU A 91 -0.22 -15.72 12.79
CA LEU A 91 -1.46 -15.57 12.04
C LEU A 91 -2.62 -16.39 12.63
N ARG A 92 -2.34 -17.57 13.21
CA ARG A 92 -3.38 -18.39 13.83
C ARG A 92 -4.01 -17.66 15.01
N GLU A 93 -3.19 -17.09 15.88
CA GLU A 93 -3.65 -16.29 17.04
C GLU A 93 -4.42 -15.03 16.59
N LEU A 94 -4.01 -14.38 15.49
CA LEU A 94 -4.80 -13.29 14.91
C LEU A 94 -6.20 -13.76 14.50
N ILE A 95 -6.29 -14.91 13.80
CA ILE A 95 -7.56 -15.45 13.33
C ILE A 95 -8.45 -15.84 14.50
N GLU A 96 -7.90 -16.52 15.51
CA GLU A 96 -8.62 -16.92 16.72
C GLU A 96 -9.14 -15.70 17.48
N LEU A 97 -8.30 -14.69 17.70
CA LEU A 97 -8.69 -13.45 18.36
C LEU A 97 -9.75 -12.69 17.55
N ALA A 98 -9.59 -12.57 16.23
CA ALA A 98 -10.58 -11.89 15.39
C ALA A 98 -11.94 -12.62 15.33
N LYS A 99 -11.95 -13.95 15.51
CA LYS A 99 -13.19 -14.75 15.60
C LYS A 99 -13.87 -14.63 16.96
N SER A 100 -13.11 -14.54 18.05
CA SER A 100 -13.68 -14.40 19.40
C SER A 100 -14.32 -13.03 19.64
N GLN A 101 -13.85 -11.99 18.94
CA GLN A 101 -14.37 -10.62 19.03
C GLN A 101 -14.59 -9.99 17.63
N PRO A 102 -15.62 -10.43 16.89
CA PRO A 102 -15.86 -9.98 15.52
C PRO A 102 -16.09 -8.47 15.43
N GLY A 103 -15.33 -7.79 14.57
CA GLY A 103 -15.49 -6.34 14.33
C GLY A 103 -14.82 -5.44 15.38
N VAL A 104 -14.19 -6.02 16.41
CA VAL A 104 -13.46 -5.25 17.44
C VAL A 104 -12.06 -4.89 16.97
N LEU A 105 -11.36 -5.83 16.35
CA LEU A 105 -10.04 -5.55 15.79
C LEU A 105 -10.14 -4.71 14.52
N ASN A 106 -9.18 -3.82 14.34
CA ASN A 106 -9.03 -3.00 13.14
C ASN A 106 -7.73 -3.36 12.39
N TYR A 107 -7.65 -2.93 11.14
CA TYR A 107 -6.41 -2.97 10.38
C TYR A 107 -6.24 -1.70 9.56
N GLY A 108 -4.99 -1.36 9.27
CA GLY A 108 -4.67 -0.20 8.45
C GLY A 108 -4.31 -0.56 7.00
N SER A 109 -4.53 0.39 6.08
CA SER A 109 -3.95 0.32 4.73
C SER A 109 -3.41 1.68 4.28
N SER A 110 -2.35 1.67 3.47
CA SER A 110 -1.77 2.88 2.88
C SER A 110 -2.52 3.41 1.66
N SER A 111 -3.41 2.60 1.08
CA SER A 111 -4.22 2.95 -0.08
C SER A 111 -5.49 2.10 -0.12
N VAL A 112 -6.65 2.76 -0.21
CA VAL A 112 -7.91 2.06 -0.46
C VAL A 112 -7.84 1.43 -1.84
N GLY A 113 -7.88 0.10 -1.87
CA GLY A 113 -7.88 -0.68 -3.10
C GLY A 113 -6.51 -1.14 -3.56
N GLY A 114 -5.44 -0.60 -2.98
CA GLY A 114 -4.10 -1.10 -3.27
C GLY A 114 -3.84 -2.49 -2.68
N SER A 115 -2.71 -3.10 -3.05
CA SER A 115 -2.35 -4.47 -2.65
C SER A 115 -2.44 -4.73 -1.14
N PRO A 116 -1.98 -3.83 -0.24
CA PRO A 116 -2.13 -4.04 1.20
C PRO A 116 -3.59 -4.12 1.69
N HIS A 117 -4.48 -3.32 1.09
CA HIS A 117 -5.90 -3.35 1.42
C HIS A 117 -6.53 -4.66 0.96
N LEU A 118 -6.30 -5.02 -0.32
CA LEU A 118 -6.87 -6.23 -0.91
C LEU A 118 -6.32 -7.51 -0.27
N ALA A 119 -5.08 -7.52 0.22
CA ALA A 119 -4.53 -8.64 0.97
C ALA A 119 -5.29 -8.88 2.29
N MET A 120 -5.65 -7.81 3.02
CA MET A 120 -6.49 -7.94 4.22
C MET A 120 -7.91 -8.38 3.87
N GLU A 121 -8.50 -7.85 2.80
CA GLU A 121 -9.84 -8.28 2.36
C GLU A 121 -9.84 -9.76 1.94
N LEU A 122 -8.82 -10.22 1.24
CA LEU A 122 -8.66 -11.63 0.90
C LEU A 122 -8.50 -12.50 2.16
N LEU A 123 -7.73 -12.05 3.16
CA LEU A 123 -7.59 -12.76 4.43
C LEU A 123 -8.93 -12.84 5.17
N LYS A 124 -9.70 -11.74 5.21
CA LYS A 124 -11.05 -11.71 5.81
C LYS A 124 -12.00 -12.69 5.12
N LEU A 125 -12.03 -12.66 3.78
CA LEU A 125 -12.87 -13.53 2.97
C LEU A 125 -12.53 -15.02 3.15
N THR A 126 -11.23 -15.35 3.15
CA THR A 126 -10.77 -16.75 3.22
C THR A 126 -10.89 -17.36 4.61
N THR A 127 -10.78 -16.56 5.68
CA THR A 127 -10.79 -17.06 7.07
C THR A 127 -12.11 -16.83 7.79
N GLY A 128 -12.98 -15.98 7.24
CA GLY A 128 -14.27 -15.58 7.82
C GLY A 128 -14.15 -14.57 8.97
N ILE A 129 -12.97 -13.98 9.20
CA ILE A 129 -12.79 -12.98 10.27
C ILE A 129 -13.42 -11.64 9.90
N LYS A 130 -13.89 -10.91 10.92
CA LYS A 130 -14.44 -9.56 10.77
C LYS A 130 -13.53 -8.55 11.45
N MET A 131 -13.01 -7.61 10.67
CA MET A 131 -12.13 -6.54 11.15
C MET A 131 -12.50 -5.21 10.47
N VAL A 132 -12.33 -4.10 11.18
CA VAL A 132 -12.63 -2.75 10.69
C VAL A 132 -11.44 -2.20 9.90
N HIS A 133 -11.70 -1.69 8.70
CA HIS A 133 -10.69 -1.04 7.87
C HIS A 133 -10.48 0.42 8.29
N VAL A 134 -9.22 0.82 8.50
CA VAL A 134 -8.83 2.21 8.74
C VAL A 134 -7.90 2.68 7.60
N PRO A 135 -8.35 3.54 6.69
CA PRO A 135 -7.53 4.01 5.57
C PRO A 135 -6.60 5.15 5.99
N TYR A 136 -5.36 5.13 5.49
CA TYR A 136 -4.36 6.18 5.70
C TYR A 136 -3.83 6.74 4.38
N GLN A 137 -3.39 7.99 4.40
CA GLN A 137 -2.80 8.67 3.24
C GLN A 137 -1.32 8.27 3.05
N GLY A 138 -1.08 7.01 2.71
CA GLY A 138 0.26 6.46 2.46
C GLY A 138 0.89 5.74 3.66
N SER A 139 2.06 5.14 3.46
CA SER A 139 2.66 4.23 4.43
C SER A 139 3.27 4.91 5.67
N ALA A 140 3.64 6.19 5.59
CA ALA A 140 4.20 6.90 6.74
C ALA A 140 3.18 7.07 7.90
N PRO A 141 1.99 7.68 7.70
CA PRO A 141 0.99 7.78 8.76
C PRO A 141 0.47 6.40 9.21
N LEU A 142 0.34 5.44 8.28
CA LEU A 142 -0.03 4.05 8.59
C LEU A 142 0.93 3.41 9.62
N ARG A 143 2.24 3.54 9.42
CA ARG A 143 3.24 2.97 10.34
C ARG A 143 3.21 3.62 11.70
N THR A 144 3.00 4.94 11.76
CA THR A 144 2.83 5.65 13.04
C THR A 144 1.63 5.09 13.81
N ALA A 145 0.50 4.88 13.13
CA ALA A 145 -0.68 4.29 13.75
C ALA A 145 -0.40 2.89 14.32
N LEU A 146 0.28 2.01 13.57
CA LEU A 146 0.64 0.67 14.04
C LEU A 146 1.55 0.71 15.28
N LEU A 147 2.58 1.56 15.24
CA LEU A 147 3.53 1.73 16.34
C LEU A 147 2.87 2.33 17.60
N SER A 148 1.83 3.15 17.42
CA SER A 148 1.06 3.71 18.53
C SER A 148 0.04 2.71 19.09
N GLY A 149 -0.29 1.64 18.36
CA GLY A 149 -1.36 0.70 18.69
C GLY A 149 -2.77 1.18 18.31
N GLU A 150 -2.89 2.29 17.58
CA GLU A 150 -4.16 2.75 17.02
C GLU A 150 -4.76 1.72 16.06
N ILE A 151 -3.90 1.01 15.31
CA ILE A 151 -4.30 -0.15 14.51
C ILE A 151 -3.65 -1.44 15.02
N ALA A 152 -4.39 -2.54 14.96
CA ALA A 152 -3.93 -3.83 15.46
C ALA A 152 -2.93 -4.50 14.50
N VAL A 153 -3.23 -4.50 13.20
CA VAL A 153 -2.41 -5.13 12.15
C VAL A 153 -2.40 -4.34 10.85
N MET A 154 -1.44 -4.64 9.99
CA MET A 154 -1.44 -4.21 8.59
C MET A 154 -0.65 -5.19 7.72
N PHE A 155 -0.99 -5.25 6.43
CA PHE A 155 -0.01 -5.63 5.42
C PHE A 155 0.80 -4.40 5.01
N ASP A 156 2.11 -4.55 4.83
CA ASP A 156 2.95 -3.52 4.20
C ASP A 156 4.10 -4.20 3.43
N ASN A 157 4.86 -3.43 2.66
CA ASN A 157 5.96 -3.93 1.85
C ASN A 157 7.16 -4.32 2.74
N ILE A 158 7.76 -5.49 2.49
CA ILE A 158 8.92 -5.96 3.29
C ILE A 158 10.04 -4.93 3.43
N PRO A 159 10.51 -4.25 2.36
CA PRO A 159 11.67 -3.35 2.49
C PRO A 159 11.47 -2.20 3.49
N SER A 160 10.24 -1.69 3.63
CA SER A 160 9.93 -0.61 4.59
C SER A 160 9.68 -1.11 6.01
N THR A 161 9.20 -2.34 6.16
CA THR A 161 8.73 -2.87 7.44
C THR A 161 9.78 -3.73 8.15
N LEU A 162 10.65 -4.39 7.41
CA LEU A 162 11.67 -5.29 7.96
C LEU A 162 12.59 -4.63 9.01
N PRO A 163 13.03 -3.36 8.86
CA PRO A 163 13.80 -2.71 9.92
C PRO A 163 13.03 -2.56 11.24
N LEU A 164 11.71 -2.34 11.19
CA LEU A 164 10.87 -2.23 12.39
C LEU A 164 10.67 -3.59 13.07
N VAL A 165 10.50 -4.65 12.27
CA VAL A 165 10.43 -6.03 12.76
C VAL A 165 11.73 -6.42 13.46
N ARG A 166 12.88 -6.15 12.82
CA ARG A 166 14.22 -6.43 13.40
C ARG A 166 14.49 -5.63 14.68
N ALA A 167 13.94 -4.42 14.78
CA ALA A 167 14.03 -3.58 15.98
C ALA A 167 13.03 -3.99 17.08
N GLY A 168 12.19 -5.00 16.85
CA GLY A 168 11.18 -5.47 17.82
C GLY A 168 10.02 -4.49 18.04
N ARG A 169 9.87 -3.47 17.18
CA ARG A 169 8.84 -2.43 17.33
C ARG A 169 7.47 -2.85 16.79
N VAL A 170 7.45 -3.88 15.97
CA VAL A 170 6.25 -4.53 15.39
C VAL A 170 6.56 -6.01 15.26
N ARG A 171 5.54 -6.86 15.18
CA ARG A 171 5.73 -8.31 15.08
C ARG A 171 5.19 -8.86 13.77
N ALA A 172 6.03 -9.57 13.03
CA ALA A 172 5.60 -10.35 11.85
C ALA A 172 4.79 -11.58 12.28
N LEU A 173 3.71 -11.89 11.57
CA LEU A 173 2.76 -12.94 11.94
C LEU A 173 2.86 -14.23 11.11
N GLY A 174 3.82 -14.32 10.20
CA GLY A 174 4.02 -15.48 9.32
C GLY A 174 4.90 -15.11 8.14
#